data_AF-A0A7J9YH41-F1
#
_entry.id   AF-A0A7J9YH41-F1
#
_cell.length_a   1.000
_cell.length_b   1.000
_cell.length_c   1.000
_cell.angle_alpha   90.00
_cell.angle_beta   90.00
_cell.angle_gamma   90.00
#
_symmetry.space_group_name_H-M   'P 1'
#
loop_
_entity.id
_entity.type
_entity.pdbx_description
1 polymer ?
#
loop_
_entity_poly.entity_id
_entity_poly.type
_entity_poly.pdbx_seq_one_letter_code
_entity_poly.pdbx_strand_id
1 'polypeptide(L)' 'MNSRDLEVLTVLRKVNGEMGQIVLRLMRDMPDGVLPADKLRELATVFDGLACLLVNRAHEIEPTDESRPFVVESSTR' A
#
# COMPACT_ATOMS: atom_id res chain seq x y z
N MET A 1 8.09 -10.56 14.70
CA MET A 1 7.08 -9.85 13.90
C MET A 1 6.05 -9.27 14.86
N ASN A 2 5.81 -7.96 14.84
CA ASN A 2 4.85 -7.35 15.78
C ASN A 2 3.40 -7.55 15.29
N SER A 3 2.42 -7.29 16.16
CA SER A 3 0.99 -7.45 15.85
C SER A 3 0.51 -6.59 14.67
N ARG A 4 1.13 -5.43 14.47
CA ARG A 4 0.80 -4.46 13.42
C ARG A 4 1.31 -4.90 12.04
N ASP A 5 2.47 -5.53 11.98
CA ASP A 5 2.99 -6.17 10.75
C ASP A 5 2.11 -7.36 10.33
N LEU A 6 1.67 -8.16 11.31
CA LEU A 6 0.71 -9.25 11.09
C LEU A 6 -0.63 -8.75 10.54
N GLU A 7 -1.10 -7.60 11.03
CA GLU A 7 -2.32 -6.95 10.53
C GLU A 7 -2.14 -6.51 9.07
N VAL A 8 -1.05 -5.83 8.73
CA VAL A 8 -0.75 -5.42 7.34
C VAL A 8 -0.65 -6.64 6.41
N LEU A 9 0.05 -7.69 6.83
CA LEU A 9 0.14 -8.94 6.05
C LEU A 9 -1.22 -9.63 5.90
N THR A 10 -2.08 -9.55 6.91
CA THR A 10 -3.45 -10.11 6.85
C THR A 10 -4.31 -9.32 5.86
N VAL A 11 -4.20 -7.99 5.86
CA VAL A 11 -4.87 -7.13 4.88
C VAL A 11 -4.34 -7.41 3.48
N LEU A 12 -3.03 -7.50 3.29
CA LEU A 12 -2.41 -7.85 2.01
C LEU A 12 -2.89 -9.21 1.48
N ARG A 13 -2.95 -10.23 2.34
CA ARG A 13 -3.47 -11.54 1.98
C ARG A 13 -4.92 -11.47 1.51
N LYS A 14 -5.76 -10.70 2.23
CA LYS A 14 -7.17 -10.51 1.87
C LYS A 14 -7.30 -9.80 0.52
N VAL A 15 -6.61 -8.68 0.32
CA VAL A 15 -6.65 -7.92 -0.93
C VAL A 15 -6.15 -8.76 -2.10
N ASN A 16 -5.08 -9.53 -1.92
CA ASN A 16 -4.57 -10.44 -2.95
C ASN A 16 -5.60 -11.50 -3.36
N GLY A 17 -6.34 -12.07 -2.39
CA GLY A 17 -7.43 -13.01 -2.68
C GLY A 17 -8.62 -12.36 -3.40
N GLU A 18 -8.98 -11.14 -3.01
CA GLU A 18 -10.10 -10.39 -3.60
C GLU A 18 -9.77 -9.87 -5.02
N MET A 19 -8.52 -9.54 -5.29
CA MET A 19 -8.05 -9.01 -6.57
C MET A 19 -8.32 -9.97 -7.72
N GLY A 20 -8.02 -11.25 -7.54
CA GLY A 20 -8.31 -12.28 -8.53
C GLY A 20 -9.80 -12.33 -8.87
N GLN A 21 -10.68 -12.20 -7.87
CA GLN A 21 -12.14 -12.19 -8.07
C GLN A 21 -12.64 -10.92 -8.75
N ILE A 22 -11.99 -9.77 -8.53
CA ILE A 22 -12.31 -8.52 -9.25
C ILE A 22 -11.91 -8.65 -10.72
N VAL A 23 -10.69 -9.13 -11.01
CA VAL A 23 -10.21 -9.34 -12.38
C VAL A 23 -11.09 -10.35 -13.13
N LEU A 24 -11.44 -11.48 -12.50
CA LEU A 24 -12.33 -12.47 -13.11
C LEU A 24 -13.74 -11.92 -13.42
N ARG A 25 -14.28 -11.05 -12.56
CA ARG A 25 -15.55 -10.35 -12.83
C ARG A 25 -15.41 -9.37 -13.98
N LEU A 26 -14.35 -8.56 -13.99
CA LEU A 26 -14.04 -7.65 -15.10
C LEU A 26 -13.92 -8.37 -16.44
N MET A 27 -13.33 -9.58 -16.45
CA MET A 27 -13.22 -10.41 -17.63
C MET A 27 -14.56 -10.98 -18.09
N ARG A 28 -15.45 -11.32 -17.15
CA ARG A 28 -16.79 -11.86 -17.43
C ARG A 28 -17.75 -10.77 -17.93
N ASP A 29 -17.70 -9.61 -17.30
CA ASP A 29 -18.61 -8.48 -17.54
C ASP A 29 -18.03 -7.53 -18.60
N MET A 30 -17.33 -8.09 -19.61
CA MET A 30 -16.68 -7.36 -20.67
C MET A 30 -17.52 -7.44 -21.96
N PRO A 31 -18.60 -6.65 -22.09
CA PRO A 31 -19.34 -6.57 -23.34
C PRO A 31 -18.38 -6.08 -24.43
N ASP A 32 -18.32 -6.82 -25.52
CA ASP A 32 -17.54 -6.49 -26.72
C ASP A 32 -16.01 -6.37 -26.50
N GLY A 33 -15.49 -6.95 -25.41
CA GLY A 33 -14.05 -6.92 -25.10
C GLY A 33 -13.57 -5.55 -24.59
N VAL A 34 -14.48 -4.67 -24.18
CA VAL A 34 -14.15 -3.36 -23.61
C VAL A 34 -14.26 -3.40 -22.09
N LEU A 35 -13.21 -2.96 -21.39
CA LEU A 35 -13.22 -2.88 -19.93
C LEU A 35 -14.16 -1.77 -19.44
N PRO A 36 -15.12 -2.07 -18.56
CA PRO A 36 -16.05 -1.08 -18.03
C PRO A 36 -15.33 -0.06 -17.14
N ALA A 37 -15.43 1.23 -17.51
CA ALA A 37 -14.67 2.32 -16.89
C ALA A 37 -15.02 2.55 -15.42
N ASP A 38 -16.28 2.36 -15.03
CA ASP A 38 -16.75 2.38 -13.64
C ASP A 38 -16.03 1.32 -12.80
N LYS A 39 -15.89 0.10 -13.33
CA LYS A 39 -15.20 -0.99 -12.62
C LYS A 39 -13.69 -0.79 -12.52
N LEU A 40 -13.08 -0.16 -13.52
CA LEU A 40 -11.69 0.29 -13.41
C LEU A 40 -11.49 1.34 -12.31
N ARG A 41 -12.43 2.27 -12.14
CA ARG A 41 -12.38 3.26 -11.04
C ARG A 41 -12.57 2.62 -9.67
N GLU A 42 -13.50 1.68 -9.55
CA GLU A 42 -13.71 0.91 -8.32
C GLU A 42 -12.41 0.17 -7.93
N LEU A 43 -11.76 -0.49 -8.90
CA LEU A 43 -10.50 -1.19 -8.67
C LEU A 43 -9.36 -0.23 -8.28
N ALA A 44 -9.25 0.91 -8.95
CA ALA A 44 -8.24 1.92 -8.62
C ALA A 44 -8.39 2.43 -7.19
N THR A 45 -9.62 2.60 -6.71
CA THR A 45 -9.89 3.06 -5.33
C THR A 45 -9.40 2.03 -4.28
N VAL A 46 -9.57 0.74 -4.55
CA VAL A 46 -9.07 -0.33 -3.67
C VAL A 46 -7.54 -0.33 -3.63
N PHE A 47 -6.89 -0.16 -4.79
CA PHE A 47 -5.43 -0.08 -4.86
C PHE A 47 -4.86 1.14 -4.15
N ASP A 48 -5.50 2.30 -4.29
CA ASP A 48 -5.08 3.53 -3.63
C ASP A 48 -5.14 3.41 -2.11
N GLY A 49 -6.23 2.83 -1.58
CA GLY A 49 -6.36 2.54 -0.15
C GLY A 49 -5.27 1.57 0.35
N LEU A 50 -4.94 0.54 -0.43
CA LEU A 50 -3.85 -0.38 -0.08
C LEU A 50 -2.49 0.33 -0.10
N ALA A 51 -2.21 1.14 -1.12
CA ALA A 51 -0.96 1.88 -1.23
C ALA A 51 -0.77 2.81 -0.03
N CYS A 52 -1.81 3.55 0.37
CA CYS A 52 -1.79 4.42 1.54
C CYS A 52 -1.47 3.64 2.84
N LEU A 53 -2.12 2.49 3.05
CA LEU A 53 -1.86 1.62 4.21
C LEU A 53 -0.39 1.20 4.29
N LEU A 54 0.18 0.75 3.16
CA LEU A 54 1.56 0.26 3.11
C LEU A 54 2.58 1.37 3.32
N VAL A 55 2.38 2.54 2.69
CA VAL A 55 3.27 3.71 2.85
C VAL A 55 3.26 4.20 4.29
N ASN A 56 2.08 4.32 4.90
CA ASN A 56 1.98 4.71 6.31
C ASN A 56 2.70 3.71 7.22
N ARG A 57 2.56 2.40 6.97
CA ARG A 57 3.28 1.40 7.74
C ARG A 57 4.80 1.50 7.54
N ALA A 58 5.27 1.76 6.33
CA ALA A 58 6.69 1.95 6.06
C ALA A 58 7.26 3.14 6.84
N HIS A 59 6.55 4.28 6.88
CA HIS A 59 6.95 5.44 7.70
C HIS A 59 6.96 5.15 9.21
N GLU A 60 6.06 4.28 9.71
CA GLU A 60 6.09 3.86 11.12
C GLU A 60 7.32 2.96 11.44
N ILE A 61 7.83 2.21 10.46
CA ILE A 61 8.96 1.27 10.62
C ILE A 61 10.31 1.99 10.46
N GLU A 62 10.39 2.91 9.49
CA GLU A 62 11.51 3.80 9.27
C GLU A 62 11.13 5.20 9.76
N PRO A 63 11.10 5.45 11.08
CA PRO A 63 11.02 6.82 11.55
C PRO A 63 12.25 7.53 11.00
N THR A 64 12.02 8.56 10.18
CA THR A 64 13.07 9.43 9.65
C THR A 64 14.03 9.78 10.78
N ASP A 65 15.32 9.55 10.53
CA ASP A 65 16.46 9.70 11.43
C ASP A 65 16.70 11.19 11.78
N GLU A 66 15.68 11.88 12.31
CA GLU A 66 15.75 13.27 12.78
C GLU A 66 16.33 13.38 14.20
N SER A 67 16.72 12.24 14.80
CA SER A 67 17.28 12.19 16.16
C SER A 67 18.80 12.17 16.21
N ARG A 68 19.53 12.29 15.09
CA ARG A 68 20.98 12.48 15.16
C ARG A 68 21.28 13.91 15.61
N PRO A 69 21.84 14.13 16.81
CA PRO A 69 22.33 15.44 17.17
C PRO A 69 23.40 15.85 16.15
N PHE A 70 23.21 17.01 15.54
CA PHE A 70 24.23 17.65 14.72
C PHE A 70 25.43 17.95 15.63
N VAL A 71 26.46 17.09 15.58
CA VAL A 71 27.71 17.33 16.27
C VAL A 71 28.46 18.39 15.48
N VAL A 72 28.38 19.65 15.93
CA VAL A 72 29.35 20.67 15.51
C VAL A 72 30.65 20.33 16.21
N GLU A 73 31.56 19.65 15.51
CA GLU A 73 32.96 19.61 15.93
C GLU A 73 33.47 21.06 15.91
N SER A 74 33.45 21.69 17.08
CA SER A 74 34.14 22.95 17.30
C SER A 74 35.62 22.67 17.23
N SER A 75 36.20 22.87 16.05
CA SER A 75 37.64 22.82 15.82
C SER A 75 38.29 23.90 16.69
N THR A 76 38.72 23.50 17.89
CA THR A 76 39.63 24.29 18.71
C THR A 76 41.00 24.26 18.05
N ARG A 77 41.43 25.46 17.65
CA ARG A 77 42.79 25.80 17.22
C ARG A 77 43.83 25.50 18.29
#